data_AF-A0A2S8WPY9-F1
#
_entry.id   AF-A0A2S8WPY9-F1
#
_cell.length_a   1.000
_cell.length_b   1.000
_cell.length_c   1.000
_cell.angle_alpha   90.00
_cell.angle_beta   90.00
_cell.angle_gamma   90.00
#
_symmetry.space_group_name_H-M   'P 1'
#
loop_
_entity.id
_entity.type
_entity.pdbx_description
1 polymer ?
#
loop_
_entity_poly.entity_id
_entity_poly.type
_entity_poly.pdbx_seq_one_letter_code
_entity_poly.pdbx_strand_id
1 'polypeptide(L)'
;MTDGKTVSGWRGRVASHLPSPVWKIAHSAFTVVDQLRTKGARKNLPPLDKSLTIEGIRLETLAHIESILDSAGFKYTREAHLGRTQLQLADATLPSVAPLFVSTGLFSNTHPLASGRLRLSPFAHSLRKNITRAICTQIMDHANTLAEAQNYALNEPIDVVYTWVDSEDPQWKREYAAALEQYGSASPRTASDIVRFQDREELKYSLRSLEMFAPWVNHIYIVTNGQVPGWLDTSNTRVTVVTHKQIFENPEDLPTFNSHAIEANLHRIPGLKEHFLYFNDDVFLADWCTPKTFFTNEGLSKFFESENKVPDDPSVTDLPSNWAAYNIKRMLQDRFNYKVTHKFKHTAHAQRLSTLKRAAKDFRTSLSETSRQKFRQRTDVALPSNLAHHFGAIVGTATSAQINYRYIDISSPRAEIELSRLLLWDQPTIFCLNQVASKKSPAADDELMIKNFLERYFPWKSSAEL
;
A
#
# COMPACT_ATOMS: atom_id res chain seq x y z
N MET A 1 -39.37 -23.16 -7.56
CA MET A 1 -39.01 -24.53 -7.99
C MET A 1 -37.57 -24.49 -8.46
N THR A 2 -36.81 -25.47 -8.01
CA THR A 2 -35.36 -25.60 -8.04
C THR A 2 -34.80 -25.76 -9.45
N ASP A 3 -33.86 -24.90 -9.85
CA ASP A 3 -32.81 -25.31 -10.80
C ASP A 3 -31.50 -25.41 -10.01
N GLY A 4 -31.46 -26.47 -9.20
CA GLY A 4 -30.29 -26.93 -8.50
C GLY A 4 -29.27 -27.45 -9.49
N LYS A 5 -28.37 -26.57 -9.93
CA LYS A 5 -26.98 -26.97 -10.07
C LYS A 5 -26.30 -26.55 -8.78
N THR A 6 -26.14 -27.49 -7.86
CA THR A 6 -25.18 -27.36 -6.76
C THR A 6 -23.82 -27.08 -7.37
N VAL A 7 -23.46 -25.81 -7.47
CA VAL A 7 -22.14 -25.40 -7.96
C VAL A 7 -21.17 -25.75 -6.84
N SER A 8 -20.38 -26.81 -7.00
CA SER A 8 -19.41 -27.21 -5.99
C SER A 8 -18.16 -26.33 -6.03
N GLY A 9 -17.41 -26.28 -4.91
CA GLY A 9 -16.17 -25.50 -4.80
C GLY A 9 -16.40 -24.02 -4.47
N TRP A 10 -15.45 -23.15 -4.84
CA TRP A 10 -15.47 -21.73 -4.46
C TRP A 10 -16.70 -20.98 -4.98
N ARG A 11 -17.21 -21.34 -6.16
CA ARG A 11 -18.42 -20.72 -6.75
C ARG A 11 -19.70 -21.00 -5.95
N GLY A 12 -19.82 -22.18 -5.34
CA GLY A 12 -20.94 -22.51 -4.43
C GLY A 12 -20.89 -21.73 -3.12
N ARG A 13 -19.68 -21.54 -2.60
CA ARG A 13 -19.44 -20.69 -1.42
C ARG A 13 -19.71 -19.22 -1.71
N VAL A 14 -19.42 -18.74 -2.93
CA VAL A 14 -19.77 -17.37 -3.37
C VAL A 14 -21.29 -17.21 -3.56
N ALA A 15 -21.95 -18.20 -4.18
CA ALA A 15 -23.40 -18.17 -4.42
C ALA A 15 -24.25 -18.17 -3.15
N SER A 16 -23.78 -18.78 -2.05
CA SER A 16 -24.51 -18.81 -0.78
C SER A 16 -24.41 -17.52 0.04
N HIS A 17 -23.54 -16.57 -0.34
CA HIS A 17 -23.27 -15.35 0.44
C HIS A 17 -23.59 -14.04 -0.32
N LEU A 18 -24.03 -14.11 -1.58
CA LEU A 18 -24.38 -12.95 -2.40
C LEU A 18 -25.90 -12.78 -2.55
N PRO A 19 -26.45 -11.54 -2.48
CA PRO A 19 -27.81 -11.26 -2.94
C PRO A 19 -27.99 -11.67 -4.41
N SER A 20 -29.14 -12.27 -4.74
CA SER A 20 -29.43 -12.83 -6.07
C SER A 20 -29.09 -11.92 -7.27
N PRO A 21 -29.28 -10.58 -7.22
CA PRO A 21 -28.93 -9.69 -8.34
C PRO A 21 -27.42 -9.50 -8.55
N VAL A 22 -26.63 -9.44 -7.48
CA VAL A 22 -25.16 -9.34 -7.53
C VAL A 22 -24.55 -10.65 -8.03
N TRP A 23 -25.16 -11.77 -7.62
CA TRP A 23 -24.83 -13.07 -8.17
C TRP A 23 -25.10 -13.15 -9.68
N LYS A 24 -26.18 -12.57 -10.22
CA LYS A 24 -26.44 -12.57 -11.68
C LYS A 24 -25.33 -11.86 -12.48
N ILE A 25 -24.73 -10.78 -11.96
CA ILE A 25 -23.63 -10.04 -12.60
C ILE A 25 -22.34 -10.86 -12.53
N ALA A 26 -21.97 -11.32 -11.34
CA ALA A 26 -20.81 -12.17 -11.14
C ALA A 26 -20.92 -13.46 -11.97
N HIS A 27 -22.10 -14.08 -12.01
CA HIS A 27 -22.41 -15.26 -12.80
C HIS A 27 -22.35 -15.01 -14.31
N SER A 28 -22.83 -13.86 -14.80
CA SER A 28 -22.68 -13.49 -16.22
C SER A 28 -21.21 -13.29 -16.60
N ALA A 29 -20.43 -12.63 -15.74
CA ALA A 29 -18.98 -12.53 -15.91
C ALA A 29 -18.29 -13.91 -15.85
N PHE A 30 -18.71 -14.79 -14.93
CA PHE A 30 -18.22 -16.18 -14.85
C PHE A 30 -18.61 -17.01 -16.07
N THR A 31 -19.78 -16.75 -16.68
CA THR A 31 -20.26 -17.44 -17.89
C THR A 31 -19.43 -17.03 -19.11
N VAL A 32 -19.07 -15.74 -19.23
CA VAL A 32 -18.14 -15.25 -20.26
C VAL A 32 -16.74 -15.86 -20.05
N VAL A 33 -16.26 -15.94 -18.81
CA VAL A 33 -14.99 -16.60 -18.46
C VAL A 33 -15.03 -18.11 -18.69
N ASP A 34 -16.16 -18.78 -18.48
CA ASP A 34 -16.32 -20.22 -18.77
C ASP A 34 -16.47 -20.49 -20.27
N GLN A 35 -17.13 -19.62 -21.03
CA GLN A 35 -17.13 -19.67 -22.50
C GLN A 35 -15.71 -19.51 -23.07
N LEU A 36 -14.85 -18.74 -22.40
CA LEU A 36 -13.40 -18.66 -22.69
C LEU A 36 -12.62 -19.93 -22.29
N ARG A 37 -13.15 -20.76 -21.37
CA ARG A 37 -12.57 -22.04 -20.93
C ARG A 37 -12.98 -23.23 -21.78
N THR A 38 -14.23 -23.27 -22.27
CA THR A 38 -14.76 -24.42 -23.01
C THR A 38 -14.80 -24.18 -24.52
N LYS A 39 -13.88 -24.86 -25.22
CA LYS A 39 -13.69 -24.96 -26.69
C LYS A 39 -12.88 -23.82 -27.33
N GLY A 40 -12.02 -24.22 -28.27
CA GLY A 40 -11.10 -23.35 -29.01
C GLY A 40 -11.80 -22.23 -29.79
N ALA A 41 -12.18 -21.17 -29.10
CA ALA A 41 -12.70 -19.94 -29.68
C ALA A 41 -11.59 -19.26 -30.48
N ARG A 42 -11.59 -19.56 -31.79
CA ARG A 42 -10.74 -18.99 -32.83
C ARG A 42 -10.76 -17.46 -32.76
N LYS A 43 -9.64 -16.85 -32.33
CA LYS A 43 -9.18 -15.46 -32.57
C LYS A 43 -10.17 -14.29 -32.31
N ASN A 44 -11.45 -14.52 -32.01
CA ASN A 44 -12.52 -13.53 -31.98
C ASN A 44 -13.70 -14.03 -31.09
N LEU A 45 -14.19 -13.19 -30.18
CA LEU A 45 -15.41 -13.43 -29.38
C LEU A 45 -16.68 -13.01 -30.14
N PRO A 46 -17.85 -13.64 -29.89
CA PRO A 46 -19.13 -13.10 -30.34
C PRO A 46 -19.47 -11.78 -29.63
N PRO A 47 -20.29 -10.90 -30.24
CA PRO A 47 -20.73 -9.66 -29.60
C PRO A 47 -21.54 -9.97 -28.32
N LEU A 48 -21.30 -9.19 -27.26
CA LEU A 48 -22.17 -9.10 -26.09
C LEU A 48 -23.39 -8.27 -26.52
N ASP A 49 -24.33 -8.94 -27.19
CA ASP A 49 -25.65 -8.36 -27.44
C ASP A 49 -26.53 -8.63 -26.22
N LYS A 50 -26.54 -7.70 -25.26
CA LYS A 50 -27.71 -7.29 -24.45
C LYS A 50 -27.32 -6.31 -23.33
N SER A 51 -28.24 -5.39 -23.03
CA SER A 51 -28.21 -4.53 -21.85
C SER A 51 -28.12 -5.38 -20.57
N LEU A 52 -27.29 -4.92 -19.62
CA LEU A 52 -27.15 -5.55 -18.32
C LEU A 52 -28.04 -4.82 -17.31
N THR A 53 -29.03 -5.52 -16.76
CA THR A 53 -29.94 -4.95 -15.75
C THR A 53 -29.51 -5.41 -14.35
N ILE A 54 -29.18 -4.44 -13.50
CA ILE A 54 -28.81 -4.59 -12.09
C ILE A 54 -30.07 -4.31 -11.26
N GLU A 55 -30.66 -5.33 -10.67
CA GLU A 55 -31.91 -5.20 -9.92
C GLU A 55 -31.67 -5.15 -8.40
N GLY A 56 -32.64 -4.63 -7.64
CA GLY A 56 -32.65 -4.79 -6.18
C GLY A 56 -31.61 -3.94 -5.46
N ILE A 57 -31.19 -2.82 -6.06
CA ILE A 57 -30.25 -1.87 -5.46
C ILE A 57 -30.97 -1.09 -4.35
N ARG A 58 -30.36 -1.07 -3.16
CA ARG A 58 -30.82 -0.24 -2.05
C ARG A 58 -30.48 1.22 -2.33
N LEU A 59 -31.37 2.14 -1.96
CA LEU A 59 -31.18 3.57 -2.21
C LEU A 59 -29.86 4.11 -1.62
N GLU A 60 -29.47 3.61 -0.45
CA GLU A 60 -28.22 3.96 0.24
C GLU A 60 -26.94 3.54 -0.49
N THR A 61 -26.99 2.52 -1.36
CA THR A 61 -25.82 2.03 -2.13
C THR A 61 -25.85 2.49 -3.58
N LEU A 62 -26.95 3.10 -4.03
CA LEU A 62 -27.16 3.50 -5.42
C LEU A 62 -26.14 4.54 -5.88
N ALA A 63 -25.98 5.64 -5.14
CA ALA A 63 -25.04 6.71 -5.48
C ALA A 63 -23.59 6.21 -5.57
N HIS A 64 -23.25 5.16 -4.81
CA HIS A 64 -21.92 4.56 -4.83
C HIS A 64 -21.71 3.67 -6.05
N ILE A 65 -22.71 2.86 -6.43
CA ILE A 65 -22.69 2.06 -7.65
C ILE A 65 -22.64 2.99 -8.87
N GLU A 66 -23.42 4.07 -8.86
CA GLU A 66 -23.40 5.12 -9.88
C GLU A 66 -22.01 5.76 -10.01
N SER A 67 -21.36 6.13 -8.90
CA SER A 67 -19.99 6.67 -8.91
C SER A 67 -18.93 5.69 -9.46
N ILE A 68 -19.05 4.39 -9.17
CA ILE A 68 -18.17 3.37 -9.73
C ILE A 68 -18.40 3.23 -11.23
N LEU A 69 -19.66 3.23 -11.67
CA LEU A 69 -20.02 3.15 -13.08
C LEU A 69 -19.56 4.41 -13.84
N ASP A 70 -19.73 5.59 -13.26
CA ASP A 70 -19.31 6.88 -13.82
C ASP A 70 -17.79 6.98 -13.94
N SER A 71 -17.05 6.61 -12.89
CA SER A 71 -15.57 6.61 -12.91
C SER A 71 -14.99 5.60 -13.90
N ALA A 72 -15.74 4.52 -14.19
CA ALA A 72 -15.41 3.55 -15.23
C ALA A 72 -15.98 3.91 -16.61
N GLY A 73 -16.71 5.02 -16.75
CA GLY A 73 -17.23 5.54 -18.03
C GLY A 73 -18.45 4.80 -18.58
N PHE A 74 -19.19 4.06 -17.75
CA PHE A 74 -20.41 3.36 -18.15
C PHE A 74 -21.60 4.30 -18.28
N LYS A 75 -22.42 4.11 -19.32
CA LYS A 75 -23.73 4.75 -19.44
C LYS A 75 -24.79 3.84 -18.84
N TYR A 76 -25.73 4.38 -18.09
CA TYR A 76 -26.82 3.62 -17.50
C TYR A 76 -28.09 4.45 -17.37
N THR A 77 -29.24 3.78 -17.36
CA THR A 77 -30.54 4.36 -17.04
C THR A 77 -31.03 3.80 -15.72
N ARG A 78 -31.62 4.68 -14.91
CA ARG A 78 -32.23 4.30 -13.63
C ARG A 78 -33.71 4.05 -13.84
N GLU A 79 -34.18 2.90 -13.38
CA GLU A 79 -35.61 2.59 -13.30
C GLU A 79 -36.00 2.26 -11.87
N ALA A 80 -37.06 2.91 -11.37
CA ALA A 80 -37.59 2.66 -10.04
C ALA A 80 -38.89 1.86 -10.17
N HIS A 81 -38.93 0.66 -9.60
CA HIS A 81 -40.13 -0.16 -9.59
C HIS A 81 -40.36 -0.75 -8.19
N LEU A 82 -41.51 -0.45 -7.59
CA LEU A 82 -41.98 -1.04 -6.32
C LEU A 82 -40.95 -0.98 -5.16
N GLY A 83 -40.36 0.19 -4.91
CA GLY A 83 -39.45 0.41 -3.78
C GLY A 83 -38.05 -0.23 -3.92
N ARG A 84 -37.72 -0.77 -5.10
CA ARG A 84 -36.37 -1.25 -5.45
C ARG A 84 -35.85 -0.48 -6.65
N THR A 85 -34.58 -0.06 -6.60
CA THR A 85 -33.95 0.61 -7.74
C THR A 85 -33.30 -0.42 -8.66
N GLN A 86 -33.45 -0.22 -9.96
CA GLN A 86 -32.75 -0.96 -11.00
C GLN A 86 -31.86 0.01 -11.79
N LEU A 87 -30.66 -0.45 -12.16
CA LEU A 87 -29.78 0.24 -13.10
C LEU A 87 -29.66 -0.62 -14.35
N GLN A 88 -30.02 -0.07 -15.50
CA GLN A 88 -29.85 -0.71 -16.78
C GLN A 88 -28.67 -0.07 -17.49
N LEU A 89 -27.58 -0.83 -17.66
CA LEU A 89 -26.41 -0.33 -18.37
C LEU A 89 -26.74 -0.21 -19.87
N ALA A 90 -26.71 1.02 -20.38
CA ALA A 90 -26.86 1.32 -21.80
C ALA A 90 -25.54 0.98 -22.52
N ASP A 91 -25.62 0.39 -23.71
CA ASP A 91 -24.45 0.08 -24.53
C ASP A 91 -23.38 -0.81 -23.84
N ALA A 92 -23.78 -1.73 -22.95
CA ALA A 92 -22.93 -2.78 -22.33
C ALA A 92 -22.41 -3.84 -23.34
N THR A 93 -22.04 -3.38 -24.53
CA THR A 93 -21.40 -4.12 -25.61
C THR A 93 -19.90 -4.26 -25.32
N LEU A 94 -19.20 -5.23 -25.94
CA LEU A 94 -17.74 -5.38 -25.79
C LEU A 94 -16.94 -4.05 -25.85
N PRO A 95 -17.30 -3.07 -26.71
CA PRO A 95 -16.66 -1.75 -26.75
C PRO A 95 -16.69 -0.93 -25.45
N SER A 96 -17.72 -1.03 -24.60
CA SER A 96 -17.80 -0.23 -23.35
C SER A 96 -17.03 -0.83 -22.18
N VAL A 97 -16.88 -2.15 -22.14
CA VAL A 97 -15.99 -2.86 -21.21
C VAL A 97 -14.56 -3.05 -21.76
N ALA A 98 -14.33 -2.77 -23.04
CA ALA A 98 -13.02 -2.92 -23.69
C ALA A 98 -11.88 -2.15 -23.00
N PRO A 99 -12.07 -0.91 -22.49
CA PRO A 99 -11.01 -0.20 -21.75
C PRO A 99 -10.56 -0.97 -20.48
N LEU A 100 -11.49 -1.64 -19.80
CA LEU A 100 -11.27 -2.50 -18.62
C LEU A 100 -10.43 -3.75 -18.98
N PHE A 101 -10.55 -4.23 -20.21
CA PHE A 101 -9.80 -5.39 -20.70
C PHE A 101 -8.49 -5.04 -21.44
N VAL A 102 -8.38 -3.83 -22.00
CA VAL A 102 -7.15 -3.32 -22.65
C VAL A 102 -6.15 -2.84 -21.59
N SER A 103 -6.61 -2.13 -20.55
CA SER A 103 -5.78 -1.71 -19.40
C SER A 103 -5.18 -2.87 -18.62
N THR A 104 -5.81 -4.06 -18.68
CA THR A 104 -5.29 -5.28 -18.06
C THR A 104 -4.31 -6.06 -18.96
N GLY A 105 -4.12 -5.67 -20.22
CA GLY A 105 -3.20 -6.32 -21.17
C GLY A 105 -3.76 -7.58 -21.86
N LEU A 106 -5.08 -7.83 -21.78
CA LEU A 106 -5.72 -9.01 -22.39
C LEU A 106 -5.87 -8.93 -23.91
N PHE A 107 -5.96 -7.74 -24.49
CA PHE A 107 -6.24 -7.53 -25.91
C PHE A 107 -5.23 -6.56 -26.53
N SER A 108 -4.89 -6.77 -27.80
CA SER A 108 -3.77 -6.06 -28.45
C SER A 108 -4.14 -4.70 -29.07
N ASN A 109 -5.43 -4.37 -29.23
CA ASN A 109 -5.87 -3.16 -29.96
C ASN A 109 -6.98 -2.40 -29.20
N THR A 110 -6.96 -1.07 -29.32
CA THR A 110 -7.95 -0.11 -28.75
C THR A 110 -9.25 0.00 -29.54
N HIS A 111 -9.29 -0.52 -30.78
CA HIS A 111 -10.48 -0.47 -31.65
C HIS A 111 -10.96 -1.88 -32.01
N PRO A 112 -12.29 -2.14 -31.99
CA PRO A 112 -12.87 -3.37 -32.51
C PRO A 112 -12.45 -3.55 -33.98
N LEU A 113 -12.19 -4.79 -34.42
CA LEU A 113 -12.18 -5.07 -35.86
C LEU A 113 -13.52 -4.61 -36.46
N ALA A 114 -13.57 -4.29 -37.76
CA ALA A 114 -14.79 -3.89 -38.48
C ALA A 114 -15.98 -4.89 -38.35
N SER A 115 -15.76 -6.04 -37.70
CA SER A 115 -16.72 -7.08 -37.36
C SER A 115 -17.14 -7.12 -35.87
N GLY A 116 -16.78 -6.13 -35.05
CA GLY A 116 -17.13 -6.05 -33.62
C GLY A 116 -16.35 -7.01 -32.70
N ARG A 117 -15.21 -7.55 -33.18
CA ARG A 117 -14.43 -8.60 -32.50
C ARG A 117 -13.11 -8.06 -31.93
N LEU A 118 -12.72 -8.52 -30.74
CA LEU A 118 -11.42 -8.22 -30.10
C LEU A 118 -10.42 -9.38 -30.26
N ARG A 119 -9.12 -9.04 -30.44
CA ARG A 119 -8.02 -10.00 -30.61
C ARG A 119 -7.26 -10.20 -29.30
N LEU A 120 -7.28 -11.43 -28.78
CA LEU A 120 -6.58 -11.81 -27.55
C LEU A 120 -5.06 -11.62 -27.69
N SER A 121 -4.46 -11.05 -26.64
CA SER A 121 -3.01 -10.95 -26.44
C SER A 121 -2.39 -12.36 -26.36
N PRO A 122 -1.22 -12.59 -26.97
CA PRO A 122 -0.51 -13.86 -26.88
C PRO A 122 -0.21 -14.31 -25.44
N PHE A 123 -0.16 -13.38 -24.49
CA PHE A 123 0.14 -13.62 -23.07
C PHE A 123 -1.10 -13.89 -22.18
N ALA A 124 -2.30 -13.92 -22.77
CA ALA A 124 -3.57 -13.94 -22.03
C ALA A 124 -3.81 -15.21 -21.19
N HIS A 125 -3.04 -16.30 -21.33
CA HIS A 125 -3.31 -17.54 -20.59
C HIS A 125 -3.01 -17.42 -19.08
N SER A 126 -1.98 -16.64 -18.72
CA SER A 126 -1.55 -16.39 -17.34
C SER A 126 -2.43 -15.34 -16.64
N LEU A 127 -2.87 -14.33 -17.40
CA LEU A 127 -3.66 -13.18 -16.96
C LEU A 127 -5.11 -13.54 -16.58
N ARG A 128 -5.64 -14.66 -17.09
CA ARG A 128 -7.02 -15.16 -16.88
C ARG A 128 -7.37 -15.45 -15.41
N LYS A 129 -6.39 -15.82 -14.59
CA LYS A 129 -6.57 -16.12 -13.16
C LYS A 129 -6.67 -14.85 -12.31
N ASN A 130 -5.98 -13.78 -12.74
CA ASN A 130 -5.88 -12.51 -12.03
C ASN A 130 -7.12 -11.64 -12.18
N ILE A 131 -7.77 -11.66 -13.36
CA ILE A 131 -9.02 -10.92 -13.60
C ILE A 131 -10.17 -11.48 -12.76
N THR A 132 -10.30 -12.81 -12.74
CA THR A 132 -11.33 -13.50 -11.96
C THR A 132 -11.11 -13.20 -10.47
N ARG A 133 -9.86 -13.16 -10.01
CA ARG A 133 -9.52 -12.86 -8.62
C ARG A 133 -9.74 -11.38 -8.28
N ALA A 134 -9.31 -10.43 -9.10
CA ALA A 134 -9.51 -8.99 -8.86
C ALA A 134 -10.99 -8.59 -8.83
N ILE A 135 -11.80 -9.08 -9.77
CA ILE A 135 -13.25 -8.84 -9.79
C ILE A 135 -13.93 -9.56 -8.63
N CYS A 136 -13.53 -10.79 -8.28
CA CYS A 136 -14.07 -11.49 -7.12
C CYS A 136 -13.66 -10.83 -5.80
N THR A 137 -12.43 -10.37 -5.64
CA THR A 137 -11.91 -9.72 -4.43
C THR A 137 -12.62 -8.39 -4.22
N GLN A 138 -12.77 -7.53 -5.23
CA GLN A 138 -13.52 -6.28 -5.05
C GLN A 138 -15.01 -6.49 -4.75
N ILE A 139 -15.67 -7.48 -5.39
CA ILE A 139 -17.10 -7.77 -5.13
C ILE A 139 -17.29 -8.47 -3.76
N MET A 140 -16.37 -9.37 -3.38
CA MET A 140 -16.43 -10.08 -2.10
C MET A 140 -16.01 -9.21 -0.92
N ASP A 141 -15.00 -8.35 -1.09
CA ASP A 141 -14.57 -7.43 -0.04
C ASP A 141 -15.62 -6.37 0.19
N HIS A 142 -16.23 -5.77 -0.83
CA HIS A 142 -17.28 -4.77 -0.60
C HIS A 142 -18.54 -5.37 0.08
N ALA A 143 -18.86 -6.64 -0.20
CA ALA A 143 -19.96 -7.36 0.45
C ALA A 143 -19.63 -7.80 1.90
N ASN A 144 -18.38 -8.21 2.18
CA ASN A 144 -17.92 -8.51 3.53
C ASN A 144 -17.68 -7.23 4.36
N THR A 145 -17.31 -6.11 3.73
CA THR A 145 -17.06 -4.83 4.40
C THR A 145 -18.34 -4.29 5.06
N LEU A 146 -19.51 -4.50 4.46
CA LEU A 146 -20.79 -4.13 5.10
C LEU A 146 -21.16 -5.03 6.30
N ALA A 147 -20.70 -6.29 6.31
CA ALA A 147 -21.03 -7.27 7.36
C ALA A 147 -20.00 -7.29 8.52
N GLU A 148 -18.72 -7.03 8.24
CA GLU A 148 -17.65 -7.00 9.24
C GLU A 148 -17.40 -5.61 9.84
N ALA A 149 -17.63 -4.52 9.10
CA ALA A 149 -17.57 -3.17 9.65
C ALA A 149 -18.66 -2.92 10.71
N GLN A 150 -19.76 -3.68 10.69
CA GLN A 150 -20.78 -3.65 11.74
C GLN A 150 -20.34 -4.33 13.05
N ASN A 151 -19.24 -5.10 13.05
CA ASN A 151 -18.79 -5.88 14.22
C ASN A 151 -17.34 -5.58 14.65
N TYR A 152 -16.73 -4.47 14.18
CA TYR A 152 -15.44 -4.00 14.70
C TYR A 152 -15.66 -2.78 15.59
N ALA A 153 -15.14 -2.84 16.82
CA ALA A 153 -15.42 -1.85 17.86
C ALA A 153 -14.48 -0.63 17.84
N LEU A 154 -13.38 -0.67 17.08
CA LEU A 154 -12.50 0.50 16.95
C LEU A 154 -13.17 1.50 16.00
N ASN A 155 -13.99 2.37 16.58
CA ASN A 155 -14.71 3.43 15.89
C ASN A 155 -13.85 4.71 15.71
N GLU A 156 -12.55 4.64 16.04
CA GLU A 156 -11.65 5.78 15.96
C GLU A 156 -11.07 5.93 14.54
N PRO A 157 -10.91 7.17 14.04
CA PRO A 157 -10.28 7.42 12.75
C PRO A 157 -8.82 6.99 12.76
N ILE A 158 -8.37 6.37 11.67
CA ILE A 158 -6.99 5.94 11.48
C ILE A 158 -6.36 6.78 10.37
N ASP A 159 -5.30 7.51 10.71
CA ASP A 159 -4.53 8.28 9.75
C ASP A 159 -3.38 7.47 9.14
N VAL A 160 -2.78 8.01 8.09
CA VAL A 160 -1.55 7.48 7.50
C VAL A 160 -0.50 8.58 7.44
N VAL A 161 0.74 8.23 7.78
CA VAL A 161 1.91 9.10 7.71
C VAL A 161 2.91 8.46 6.76
N TYR A 162 3.22 9.14 5.66
CA TYR A 162 4.31 8.81 4.75
C TYR A 162 5.54 9.67 5.04
N THR A 163 6.73 9.11 4.88
CA THR A 163 7.96 9.88 4.69
C THR A 163 8.44 9.75 3.26
N TRP A 164 8.80 10.87 2.63
CA TRP A 164 9.23 10.89 1.23
C TRP A 164 10.24 12.01 0.97
N VAL A 165 11.09 11.79 -0.03
CA VAL A 165 12.10 12.73 -0.50
C VAL A 165 12.38 12.51 -1.98
N ASP A 166 12.65 13.61 -2.68
CA ASP A 166 13.17 13.60 -4.04
C ASP A 166 14.64 14.06 -4.03
N SER A 167 15.57 13.16 -4.32
CA SER A 167 16.99 13.50 -4.44
C SER A 167 17.33 14.37 -5.65
N GLU A 168 16.44 14.46 -6.65
CA GLU A 168 16.69 15.23 -7.86
C GLU A 168 16.43 16.72 -7.70
N ASP A 169 15.71 17.11 -6.63
CA ASP A 169 15.43 18.50 -6.29
C ASP A 169 16.72 19.35 -6.13
N PRO A 170 16.86 20.48 -6.85
CA PRO A 170 18.07 21.29 -6.80
C PRO A 170 18.36 21.96 -5.46
N GLN A 171 17.35 22.24 -4.63
CA GLN A 171 17.56 22.76 -3.29
C GLN A 171 18.08 21.65 -2.38
N TRP A 172 17.46 20.48 -2.42
CA TRP A 172 17.89 19.29 -1.67
C TRP A 172 19.33 18.91 -1.99
N LYS A 173 19.72 18.87 -3.27
CA LYS A 173 21.11 18.57 -3.68
C LYS A 173 22.13 19.54 -3.07
N ARG A 174 21.81 20.84 -3.03
CA ARG A 174 22.69 21.86 -2.44
C ARG A 174 22.81 21.68 -0.92
N GLU A 175 21.69 21.48 -0.25
CA GLU A 175 21.64 21.23 1.20
C GLU A 175 22.40 19.94 1.57
N TYR A 176 22.23 18.89 0.78
CA TYR A 176 22.89 17.60 0.94
C TYR A 176 24.40 17.70 0.79
N ALA A 177 24.87 18.34 -0.29
CA ALA A 177 26.30 18.54 -0.54
C ALA A 177 26.96 19.35 0.59
N ALA A 178 26.33 20.45 1.02
CA ALA A 178 26.83 21.26 2.12
C ALA A 178 26.90 20.49 3.45
N ALA A 179 25.89 19.67 3.75
CA ALA A 179 25.92 18.83 4.94
C ALA A 179 27.00 17.74 4.84
N LEU A 180 27.20 17.15 3.65
CA LEU A 180 28.19 16.11 3.41
C LEU A 180 29.63 16.64 3.55
N GLU A 181 29.92 17.86 3.10
CA GLU A 181 31.23 18.50 3.29
C GLU A 181 31.59 18.69 4.76
N GLN A 182 30.60 19.00 5.59
CA GLN A 182 30.75 19.11 7.05
C GLN A 182 30.80 17.74 7.74
N TYR A 183 30.38 16.69 7.04
CA TYR A 183 30.23 15.34 7.57
C TYR A 183 31.53 14.54 7.39
N GLY A 184 32.25 14.35 8.50
CA GLY A 184 33.53 13.64 8.52
C GLY A 184 33.44 12.17 8.11
N SER A 185 34.61 11.58 7.82
CA SER A 185 34.80 10.20 7.31
C SER A 185 34.46 9.05 8.28
N ALA A 186 33.93 9.33 9.48
CA ALA A 186 33.66 8.34 10.53
C ALA A 186 32.24 7.72 10.49
N SER A 187 31.46 8.00 9.44
CA SER A 187 30.07 7.56 9.30
C SER A 187 29.91 6.05 9.03
N PRO A 188 28.79 5.42 9.45
CA PRO A 188 28.43 4.08 9.01
C PRO A 188 28.40 3.96 7.48
N ARG A 189 28.82 2.81 6.96
CA ARG A 189 28.75 2.50 5.53
C ARG A 189 27.28 2.62 5.06
N THR A 190 27.07 3.25 3.92
CA THR A 190 25.76 3.53 3.29
C THR A 190 24.89 4.61 3.93
N ALA A 191 25.31 5.27 5.02
CA ALA A 191 24.49 6.27 5.70
C ALA A 191 24.18 7.51 4.83
N SER A 192 25.08 7.83 3.90
CA SER A 192 25.00 8.95 2.95
C SER A 192 24.97 8.46 1.49
N ASP A 193 24.44 7.26 1.23
CA ASP A 193 24.35 6.77 -0.15
C ASP A 193 23.18 7.43 -0.86
N ILE A 194 23.46 8.11 -1.98
CA ILE A 194 22.45 8.86 -2.75
C ILE A 194 21.27 8.00 -3.19
N VAL A 195 21.53 6.71 -3.44
CA VAL A 195 20.56 5.68 -3.81
C VAL A 195 19.39 5.58 -2.82
N ARG A 196 19.61 5.92 -1.53
CA ARG A 196 18.57 5.91 -0.50
C ARG A 196 17.52 7.01 -0.65
N PHE A 197 17.78 8.00 -1.50
CA PHE A 197 16.94 9.19 -1.66
C PHE A 197 16.33 9.29 -3.07
N GLN A 198 16.57 8.29 -3.92
CA GLN A 198 16.10 8.29 -5.30
C GLN A 198 14.60 7.99 -5.38
N ASP A 199 13.83 8.93 -5.92
CA ASP A 199 12.41 8.76 -6.24
C ASP A 199 12.22 8.08 -7.61
N ARG A 200 11.34 7.09 -7.65
CA ARG A 200 10.84 6.37 -8.84
C ARG A 200 9.32 6.36 -8.84
N GLU A 201 8.71 7.39 -8.28
CA GLU A 201 7.28 7.50 -8.04
C GLU A 201 6.73 6.41 -7.10
N GLU A 202 7.55 5.77 -6.24
CA GLU A 202 7.09 4.74 -5.30
C GLU A 202 5.93 5.25 -4.42
N LEU A 203 6.04 6.50 -3.92
CA LEU A 203 4.97 7.15 -3.15
C LEU A 203 3.64 7.19 -3.92
N LYS A 204 3.66 7.51 -5.22
CA LYS A 204 2.45 7.57 -6.06
C LYS A 204 1.73 6.21 -6.05
N TYR A 205 2.48 5.15 -6.32
CA TYR A 205 1.91 3.80 -6.36
C TYR A 205 1.58 3.24 -4.99
N SER A 206 2.29 3.67 -3.93
CA SER A 206 1.95 3.33 -2.55
C SER A 206 0.59 3.93 -2.17
N LEU A 207 0.31 5.19 -2.54
CA LEU A 207 -1.02 5.81 -2.34
C LEU A 207 -2.13 5.11 -3.12
N ARG A 208 -1.88 4.69 -4.36
CA ARG A 208 -2.82 3.84 -5.11
C ARG A 208 -3.10 2.53 -4.37
N SER A 209 -2.06 1.86 -3.88
CA SER A 209 -2.20 0.63 -3.09
C SER A 209 -3.02 0.86 -1.82
N LEU A 210 -2.83 2.00 -1.15
CA LEU A 210 -3.55 2.37 0.05
C LEU A 210 -5.04 2.54 -0.21
N GLU A 211 -5.43 3.26 -1.27
CA GLU A 211 -6.85 3.44 -1.60
C GLU A 211 -7.51 2.15 -2.10
N MET A 212 -6.76 1.30 -2.81
CA MET A 212 -7.26 0.01 -3.28
C MET A 212 -7.52 -0.99 -2.15
N PHE A 213 -6.66 -0.99 -1.13
CA PHE A 213 -6.63 -2.05 -0.13
C PHE A 213 -6.92 -1.59 1.31
N ALA A 214 -7.00 -0.29 1.56
CA ALA A 214 -7.36 0.30 2.85
C ALA A 214 -8.19 1.60 2.67
N PRO A 215 -9.33 1.58 1.97
CA PRO A 215 -10.11 2.80 1.68
C PRO A 215 -10.76 3.44 2.92
N TRP A 216 -10.71 2.76 4.07
CA TRP A 216 -11.18 3.25 5.37
C TRP A 216 -10.25 4.28 6.02
N VAL A 217 -9.07 4.53 5.46
CA VAL A 217 -8.13 5.55 5.96
C VAL A 217 -8.81 6.91 6.01
N ASN A 218 -8.64 7.60 7.14
CA ASN A 218 -9.24 8.89 7.42
C ASN A 218 -8.50 10.04 6.72
N HIS A 219 -7.20 10.20 7.01
CA HIS A 219 -6.38 11.31 6.51
C HIS A 219 -4.96 10.84 6.20
N ILE A 220 -4.32 11.46 5.21
CA ILE A 220 -2.96 11.13 4.75
C ILE A 220 -2.04 12.34 4.97
N TYR A 221 -0.97 12.14 5.74
CA TYR A 221 0.11 13.10 5.93
C TYR A 221 1.33 12.65 5.14
N ILE A 222 1.91 13.54 4.33
CA ILE A 222 3.14 13.28 3.58
C ILE A 222 4.24 14.18 4.16
N VAL A 223 5.18 13.60 4.90
CA VAL A 223 6.27 14.30 5.57
C VAL A 223 7.46 14.43 4.63
N THR A 224 7.88 15.67 4.34
CA THR A 224 8.94 15.96 3.36
C THR A 224 9.92 17.03 3.86
N ASN A 225 11.05 17.18 3.16
CA ASN A 225 11.95 18.33 3.33
C ASN A 225 11.44 19.62 2.63
N GLY A 226 10.12 19.85 2.61
CA GLY A 226 9.51 21.01 1.94
C GLY A 226 9.15 20.79 0.47
N GLN A 227 9.48 19.63 -0.08
CA GLN A 227 9.14 19.23 -1.45
C GLN A 227 7.66 18.83 -1.56
N VAL A 228 7.09 18.98 -2.75
CA VAL A 228 5.75 18.52 -3.11
C VAL A 228 5.85 17.76 -4.43
N PRO A 229 5.41 16.48 -4.52
CA PRO A 229 5.43 15.73 -5.77
C PRO A 229 4.58 16.41 -6.84
N GLY A 230 5.09 16.51 -8.07
CA GLY A 230 4.41 17.22 -9.17
C GLY A 230 3.10 16.59 -9.65
N TRP A 231 2.85 15.32 -9.31
CA TRP A 231 1.62 14.59 -9.63
C TRP A 231 0.54 14.69 -8.53
N LEU A 232 0.87 15.25 -7.36
CA LEU A 232 -0.01 15.28 -6.19
C LEU A 232 -1.08 16.38 -6.32
N ASP A 233 -2.35 16.01 -6.16
CA ASP A 233 -3.45 16.96 -6.03
C ASP A 233 -3.46 17.59 -4.62
N THR A 234 -2.85 18.77 -4.52
CA THR A 234 -2.81 19.56 -3.27
C THR A 234 -4.15 20.19 -2.89
N SER A 235 -5.18 20.12 -3.75
CA SER A 235 -6.55 20.55 -3.42
C SER A 235 -7.35 19.48 -2.67
N ASN A 236 -6.87 18.23 -2.67
CA ASN A 236 -7.52 17.13 -1.97
C ASN A 236 -7.42 17.32 -0.44
N THR A 237 -8.57 17.60 0.18
CA THR A 237 -8.68 17.85 1.63
C THR A 237 -8.31 16.67 2.53
N ARG A 238 -8.21 15.44 2.00
CA ARG A 238 -7.76 14.25 2.75
C ARG A 238 -6.24 14.10 2.79
N VAL A 239 -5.49 14.95 2.09
CA VAL A 239 -4.03 14.88 2.01
C VAL A 239 -3.42 16.16 2.55
N THR A 240 -2.36 16.05 3.34
CA THR A 240 -1.61 17.21 3.83
C THR A 240 -0.12 16.97 3.73
N VAL A 241 0.58 17.84 3.02
CA VAL A 241 2.05 17.87 3.01
C VAL A 241 2.53 18.56 4.28
N VAL A 242 3.36 17.87 5.05
CA VAL A 242 3.94 18.35 6.31
C VAL A 242 5.44 18.48 6.10
N THR A 243 5.99 19.65 6.39
CA THR A 243 7.44 19.87 6.25
C THR A 243 8.18 19.45 7.51
N HIS A 244 9.46 19.07 7.38
CA HIS A 244 10.32 18.82 8.54
C HIS A 244 10.31 20.00 9.54
N LYS A 245 10.29 21.25 9.06
CA LYS A 245 10.23 22.46 9.91
C LYS A 245 9.00 22.53 10.81
N GLN A 246 7.89 21.89 10.44
CA GLN A 246 6.67 21.86 11.25
C GLN A 246 6.73 20.86 12.40
N ILE A 247 7.64 19.87 12.36
CA ILE A 247 7.67 18.77 13.33
C ILE A 247 8.97 18.71 14.15
N PHE A 248 10.07 19.31 13.69
CA PHE A 248 11.32 19.34 14.46
C PHE A 248 11.24 20.37 15.60
N GLU A 249 11.58 19.94 16.82
CA GLU A 249 11.58 20.81 18.01
C GLU A 249 12.63 21.93 17.91
N ASN A 250 13.80 21.63 17.34
CA ASN A 250 14.88 22.59 17.13
C ASN A 250 15.10 22.81 15.62
N PRO A 251 14.83 24.01 15.08
CA PRO A 251 15.05 24.32 13.67
C PRO A 251 16.52 24.15 13.21
N GLU A 252 17.49 24.34 14.10
CA GLU A 252 18.93 24.18 13.78
C GLU A 252 19.33 22.72 13.47
N ASP A 253 18.48 21.77 13.85
CA ASP A 253 18.68 20.36 13.54
C ASP A 253 18.40 20.06 12.05
N LEU A 254 17.83 21.01 11.30
CA LEU A 254 17.55 20.91 9.87
C LEU A 254 18.63 21.57 8.99
N PRO A 255 18.72 21.22 7.69
CA PRO A 255 18.10 20.06 7.06
C PRO A 255 18.67 18.76 7.62
N THR A 256 17.92 17.65 7.51
CA THR A 256 18.42 16.32 7.85
C THR A 256 18.08 15.34 6.73
N PHE A 257 18.97 14.37 6.54
CA PHE A 257 18.88 13.25 5.59
C PHE A 257 18.83 11.92 6.34
N ASN A 258 18.59 11.97 7.66
CA ASN A 258 18.50 10.82 8.53
C ASN A 258 17.03 10.45 8.78
N SER A 259 16.58 9.32 8.24
CA SER A 259 15.21 8.83 8.49
C SER A 259 14.93 8.57 9.99
N HIS A 260 15.92 8.17 10.80
CA HIS A 260 15.73 7.99 12.24
C HIS A 260 15.48 9.34 12.93
N ALA A 261 16.13 10.41 12.48
CA ALA A 261 15.89 11.76 12.98
C ALA A 261 14.48 12.24 12.60
N ILE A 262 14.02 11.98 11.37
CA ILE A 262 12.65 12.29 10.93
C ILE A 262 11.63 11.50 11.76
N GLU A 263 11.85 10.20 11.92
CA GLU A 263 11.04 9.29 12.74
C GLU A 263 10.89 9.74 14.19
N ALA A 264 11.96 10.28 14.79
CA ALA A 264 11.94 10.82 16.15
C ALA A 264 10.99 12.02 16.33
N ASN A 265 10.49 12.61 15.23
CA ASN A 265 9.64 13.80 15.22
C ASN A 265 8.20 13.57 14.73
N LEU A 266 7.86 12.41 14.15
CA LEU A 266 6.53 12.17 13.53
C LEU A 266 5.35 12.32 14.51
N HIS A 267 5.55 12.07 15.80
CA HIS A 267 4.52 12.25 16.83
C HIS A 267 4.15 13.72 17.12
N ARG A 268 4.82 14.67 16.46
CA ARG A 268 4.56 16.12 16.55
C ARG A 268 3.75 16.66 15.36
N ILE A 269 3.34 15.81 14.41
CA ILE A 269 2.49 16.22 13.28
C ILE A 269 1.20 16.87 13.81
N PRO A 270 0.88 18.13 13.42
CA PRO A 270 -0.35 18.78 13.84
C PRO A 270 -1.59 18.05 13.31
N GLY A 271 -2.55 17.78 14.19
CA GLY A 271 -3.83 17.15 13.83
C GLY A 271 -3.84 15.62 13.76
N LEU A 272 -2.66 14.98 13.83
CA LEU A 272 -2.52 13.51 13.77
C LEU A 272 -3.38 12.82 14.84
N LYS A 273 -4.15 11.82 14.44
CA LYS A 273 -5.03 11.03 15.32
C LYS A 273 -4.27 10.01 16.18
N GLU A 274 -4.97 9.47 17.18
CA GLU A 274 -4.40 8.52 18.14
C GLU A 274 -3.90 7.26 17.45
N HIS A 275 -4.67 6.69 16.51
CA HIS A 275 -4.26 5.56 15.70
C HIS A 275 -3.80 6.02 14.33
N PHE A 276 -2.62 5.58 13.92
CA PHE A 276 -2.14 5.85 12.58
C PHE A 276 -1.21 4.76 12.08
N LEU A 277 -1.04 4.68 10.76
CA LEU A 277 -0.05 3.83 10.12
C LEU A 277 1.10 4.68 9.63
N TYR A 278 2.33 4.30 9.96
CA TYR A 278 3.54 4.88 9.38
C TYR A 278 4.03 4.02 8.21
N PHE A 279 4.16 4.65 7.05
CA PHE A 279 4.70 4.08 5.82
C PHE A 279 6.00 4.79 5.43
N ASN A 280 6.98 4.00 5.00
CA ASN A 280 7.95 4.48 4.01
C ASN A 280 7.27 4.43 2.63
N ASP A 281 7.74 5.27 1.71
CA ASP A 281 7.27 5.35 0.33
C ASP A 281 7.43 4.05 -0.46
N ASP A 282 8.40 3.21 -0.09
CA ASP A 282 8.71 1.92 -0.70
C ASP A 282 7.86 0.73 -0.19
N VAL A 283 6.82 0.98 0.62
CA VAL A 283 5.91 -0.03 1.19
C VAL A 283 4.55 0.00 0.49
N PHE A 284 4.03 -1.16 0.09
CA PHE A 284 2.78 -1.29 -0.65
C PHE A 284 1.84 -2.33 -0.04
N LEU A 285 0.55 -2.03 -0.03
CA LEU A 285 -0.49 -3.04 0.25
C LEU A 285 -0.76 -3.87 -1.02
N ALA A 286 -0.97 -5.17 -0.87
CA ALA A 286 -1.20 -6.10 -1.98
C ALA A 286 -2.41 -7.03 -1.79
N ASP A 287 -3.07 -6.91 -0.64
CA ASP A 287 -4.32 -7.59 -0.34
C ASP A 287 -5.18 -6.71 0.54
N TRP A 288 -6.49 -6.95 0.54
CA TRP A 288 -7.44 -6.16 1.30
C TRP A 288 -7.12 -6.16 2.79
N CYS A 289 -6.97 -4.97 3.34
CA CYS A 289 -6.69 -4.74 4.74
C CYS A 289 -7.92 -4.11 5.39
N THR A 290 -8.22 -4.55 6.60
CA THR A 290 -9.17 -3.86 7.48
C THR A 290 -8.39 -3.21 8.62
N PRO A 291 -8.99 -2.33 9.42
CA PRO A 291 -8.37 -1.86 10.65
C PRO A 291 -7.87 -3.00 11.55
N LYS A 292 -8.53 -4.17 11.54
CA LYS A 292 -8.10 -5.40 12.26
C LYS A 292 -6.76 -5.94 11.79
N THR A 293 -6.31 -5.64 10.57
CA THR A 293 -4.98 -6.01 10.09
C THR A 293 -3.90 -5.38 10.97
N PHE A 294 -4.13 -4.14 11.42
CA PHE A 294 -3.13 -3.30 12.08
C PHE A 294 -3.40 -3.07 13.58
N PHE A 295 -4.65 -3.20 14.01
CA PHE A 295 -5.05 -2.98 15.40
C PHE A 295 -5.87 -4.15 15.95
N THR A 296 -5.92 -4.29 17.28
CA THR A 296 -6.87 -5.19 17.94
C THR A 296 -8.22 -4.49 18.14
N ASN A 297 -9.25 -5.23 18.54
CA ASN A 297 -10.56 -4.64 18.86
C ASN A 297 -10.46 -3.60 19.99
N GLU A 298 -9.51 -3.78 20.89
CA GLU A 298 -9.21 -2.90 22.03
C GLU A 298 -8.30 -1.71 21.64
N GLY A 299 -7.94 -1.59 20.35
CA GLY A 299 -7.12 -0.50 19.83
C GLY A 299 -5.62 -0.64 20.10
N LEU A 300 -5.12 -1.83 20.47
CA LEU A 300 -3.68 -2.07 20.57
C LEU A 300 -3.06 -2.12 19.18
N SER A 301 -1.91 -1.48 18.98
CA SER A 301 -1.20 -1.58 17.69
C SER A 301 -0.56 -2.95 17.52
N LYS A 302 -0.61 -3.48 16.30
CA LYS A 302 0.04 -4.74 15.94
C LYS A 302 1.41 -4.47 15.33
N PHE A 303 2.41 -5.23 15.76
CA PHE A 303 3.73 -5.25 15.14
C PHE A 303 4.04 -6.62 14.57
N PHE A 304 4.90 -6.62 13.54
CA PHE A 304 5.21 -7.84 12.78
C PHE A 304 6.71 -8.12 12.85
N GLU A 305 7.09 -9.13 13.61
CA GLU A 305 8.49 -9.54 13.75
C GLU A 305 9.02 -10.19 12.47
N SER A 306 10.29 -9.95 12.19
CA SER A 306 11.07 -10.58 11.13
C SER A 306 11.84 -11.78 11.71
N GLU A 307 12.15 -12.75 10.88
CA GLU A 307 13.08 -13.84 11.24
C GLU A 307 14.52 -13.32 11.47
N ASN A 308 14.82 -12.10 11.02
CA ASN A 308 16.11 -11.46 11.23
C ASN A 308 16.32 -11.08 12.70
N LYS A 309 17.42 -11.55 13.28
CA LYS A 309 17.80 -11.25 14.67
C LYS A 309 18.45 -9.87 14.81
N VAL A 310 18.31 -9.29 16.01
CA VAL A 310 19.11 -8.13 16.43
C VAL A 310 20.51 -8.60 16.82
N PRO A 311 21.59 -8.04 16.25
CA PRO A 311 22.95 -8.45 16.60
C PRO A 311 23.28 -8.16 18.07
N ASP A 312 24.13 -8.99 18.67
CA ASP A 312 24.67 -8.78 20.01
C ASP A 312 25.86 -7.82 20.03
N ASP A 313 26.63 -7.78 18.94
CA ASP A 313 27.81 -6.91 18.77
C ASP A 313 27.89 -6.48 17.30
N PRO A 314 27.20 -5.39 16.90
CA PRO A 314 27.20 -4.92 15.52
C PRO A 314 28.59 -4.40 15.12
N SER A 315 29.06 -4.79 13.94
CA SER A 315 30.31 -4.29 13.39
C SER A 315 30.19 -2.82 12.99
N VAL A 316 31.33 -2.11 12.98
CA VAL A 316 31.45 -0.75 12.42
C VAL A 316 31.00 -0.65 10.96
N THR A 317 31.03 -1.77 10.23
CA THR A 317 30.62 -1.89 8.82
C THR A 317 29.15 -2.28 8.64
N ASP A 318 28.43 -2.58 9.72
CA ASP A 318 27.05 -3.00 9.67
C ASP A 318 26.10 -1.86 9.26
N LEU A 319 24.93 -2.25 8.76
CA LEU A 319 23.88 -1.31 8.37
C LEU A 319 23.46 -0.44 9.57
N PRO A 320 23.16 0.85 9.37
CA PRO A 320 22.67 1.71 10.44
C PRO A 320 21.44 1.18 11.19
N SER A 321 20.57 0.42 10.50
CA SER A 321 19.41 -0.21 11.13
C SER A 321 19.78 -1.32 12.14
N ASN A 322 20.95 -1.98 11.97
CA ASN A 322 21.49 -2.90 12.97
C ASN A 322 21.88 -2.17 14.24
N TRP A 323 22.58 -1.04 14.09
CA TRP A 323 22.99 -0.19 15.20
C TRP A 323 21.78 0.37 15.96
N ALA A 324 20.77 0.87 15.25
CA ALA A 324 19.55 1.36 15.88
C ALA A 324 18.82 0.27 16.70
N ALA A 325 18.68 -0.94 16.13
CA ALA A 325 18.06 -2.05 16.85
C ALA A 325 18.88 -2.50 18.07
N TYR A 326 20.22 -2.49 17.97
CA TYR A 326 21.12 -2.81 19.08
C TYR A 326 21.04 -1.77 20.21
N ASN A 327 20.99 -0.48 19.89
CA ASN A 327 20.84 0.58 20.90
C ASN A 327 19.53 0.43 21.66
N ILE A 328 18.43 0.19 20.94
CA ILE A 328 17.11 -0.06 21.54
C ILE A 328 17.14 -1.29 22.45
N LYS A 329 17.76 -2.38 21.99
CA LYS A 329 17.94 -3.60 22.79
C LYS A 329 18.63 -3.31 24.12
N ARG A 330 19.75 -2.58 24.13
CA ARG A 330 20.45 -2.18 25.36
C ARG A 330 19.57 -1.31 26.25
N MET A 331 18.98 -0.25 25.69
CA MET A 331 18.15 0.70 26.44
C MET A 331 16.97 0.02 27.15
N LEU A 332 16.31 -0.94 26.49
CA LEU A 332 15.17 -1.65 27.06
C LEU A 332 15.60 -2.75 28.04
N GLN A 333 16.73 -3.40 27.80
CA GLN A 333 17.33 -4.34 28.74
C GLN A 333 17.73 -3.65 30.04
N ASP A 334 18.41 -2.50 29.96
CA ASP A 334 18.89 -1.77 31.13
C ASP A 334 17.74 -1.19 31.96
N ARG A 335 16.71 -0.66 31.30
CA ARG A 335 15.60 0.03 32.00
C ARG A 335 14.50 -0.90 32.48
N PHE A 336 14.19 -1.94 31.72
CA PHE A 336 13.01 -2.79 31.96
C PHE A 336 13.33 -4.27 32.10
N ASN A 337 14.60 -4.68 32.01
CA ASN A 337 15.00 -6.08 31.90
C ASN A 337 14.27 -6.80 30.74
N TYR A 338 13.98 -6.06 29.66
CA TYR A 338 13.22 -6.56 28.51
C TYR A 338 14.17 -7.01 27.40
N LYS A 339 14.02 -8.27 26.99
CA LYS A 339 14.90 -8.90 25.99
C LYS A 339 14.38 -8.72 24.57
N VAL A 340 15.04 -7.86 23.81
CA VAL A 340 14.84 -7.72 22.36
C VAL A 340 15.65 -8.79 21.61
N THR A 341 14.98 -9.54 20.71
CA THR A 341 15.60 -10.66 19.98
C THR A 341 15.53 -10.53 18.46
N HIS A 342 14.40 -10.07 17.94
CA HIS A 342 14.13 -9.99 16.50
C HIS A 342 13.93 -8.54 16.07
N LYS A 343 14.20 -8.28 14.79
CA LYS A 343 13.82 -7.04 14.13
C LYS A 343 12.35 -7.10 13.69
N PHE A 344 11.85 -5.99 13.17
CA PHE A 344 10.52 -5.94 12.55
C PHE A 344 10.60 -6.05 11.03
N LYS A 345 9.53 -6.55 10.41
CA LYS A 345 9.34 -6.55 8.96
C LYS A 345 9.16 -5.10 8.49
N HIS A 346 9.75 -4.75 7.35
CA HIS A 346 9.62 -3.42 6.73
C HIS A 346 8.25 -3.32 6.07
N THR A 347 7.27 -2.89 6.84
CA THR A 347 5.83 -2.91 6.54
C THR A 347 5.19 -1.61 7.01
N ALA A 348 3.89 -1.44 6.76
CA ALA A 348 3.12 -0.39 7.43
C ALA A 348 3.17 -0.61 8.95
N HIS A 349 3.73 0.34 9.69
CA HIS A 349 3.87 0.25 11.13
C HIS A 349 2.66 0.89 11.81
N ALA A 350 1.82 0.06 12.43
CA ALA A 350 0.70 0.54 13.24
C ALA A 350 1.23 1.24 14.50
N GLN A 351 0.74 2.45 14.77
CA GLN A 351 1.21 3.29 15.86
C GLN A 351 0.06 3.79 16.72
N ARG A 352 0.39 4.07 17.97
CA ARG A 352 -0.41 4.89 18.88
C ARG A 352 0.33 6.17 19.22
N LEU A 353 -0.30 7.31 18.98
CA LEU A 353 0.29 8.63 19.23
C LEU A 353 0.68 8.79 20.70
N SER A 354 -0.19 8.36 21.61
CA SER A 354 0.08 8.35 23.05
C SER A 354 1.32 7.52 23.43
N THR A 355 1.50 6.34 22.82
CA THR A 355 2.68 5.47 23.02
C THR A 355 3.96 6.14 22.54
N LEU A 356 3.94 6.78 21.36
CA LEU A 356 5.09 7.51 20.83
C LEU A 356 5.46 8.70 21.71
N LYS A 357 4.49 9.51 22.15
CA LYS A 357 4.74 10.64 23.06
C LYS A 357 5.34 10.19 24.38
N ARG A 358 4.85 9.08 24.94
CA ARG A 358 5.40 8.50 26.18
C ARG A 358 6.82 7.99 25.97
N ALA A 359 7.09 7.25 24.90
CA ALA A 359 8.44 6.79 24.55
C ALA A 359 9.40 7.97 24.33
N ALA A 360 8.95 9.02 23.62
CA ALA A 360 9.72 10.23 23.39
C ALA A 360 10.11 10.96 24.69
N LYS A 361 9.20 10.99 25.67
CA LYS A 361 9.47 11.53 27.00
C LYS A 361 10.45 10.65 27.79
N ASP A 362 10.21 9.35 27.80
CA ASP A 362 10.99 8.39 28.58
C ASP A 362 12.43 8.25 28.07
N PHE A 363 12.63 8.33 26.76
CA PHE A 363 13.94 8.19 26.10
C PHE A 363 14.44 9.49 25.46
N ARG A 364 14.09 10.64 26.07
CA ARG A 364 14.36 11.97 25.52
C ARG A 364 15.82 12.16 25.12
N THR A 365 16.77 11.75 25.95
CA THR A 365 18.21 11.94 25.68
C THR A 365 18.63 11.30 24.35
N SER A 366 18.35 10.00 24.18
CA SER A 366 18.73 9.26 22.96
C SER A 366 17.98 9.74 21.72
N LEU A 367 16.70 10.11 21.86
CA LEU A 367 15.89 10.59 20.75
C LEU A 367 16.23 12.04 20.34
N SER A 368 16.57 12.91 21.29
CA SER A 368 17.11 14.25 21.00
C SER A 368 18.48 14.16 20.34
N GLU A 369 19.34 13.22 20.77
CA GLU A 369 20.62 12.98 20.10
C GLU A 369 20.44 12.50 18.66
N THR A 370 19.54 11.53 18.44
CA THR A 370 19.18 11.03 17.10
C THR A 370 18.62 12.15 16.23
N SER A 371 17.69 12.96 16.78
CA SER A 371 17.02 14.06 16.06
C SER A 371 17.99 15.11 15.50
N ARG A 372 19.14 15.32 16.14
CA ARG A 372 20.14 16.32 15.74
C ARG A 372 21.03 15.85 14.59
N GLN A 373 21.01 14.56 14.27
CA GLN A 373 21.91 13.99 13.28
C GLN A 373 21.46 14.31 11.86
N LYS A 374 22.40 14.77 11.03
CA LYS A 374 22.17 15.06 9.61
C LYS A 374 22.12 13.78 8.77
N PHE A 375 22.87 12.76 9.16
CA PHE A 375 22.92 11.44 8.53
C PHE A 375 22.84 10.34 9.59
N ARG A 376 22.48 9.12 9.18
CA ARG A 376 22.33 8.00 10.12
C ARG A 376 23.62 7.72 10.89
N GLN A 377 23.52 7.64 12.22
CA GLN A 377 24.64 7.36 13.12
C GLN A 377 24.53 5.99 13.79
N ARG A 378 25.65 5.54 14.37
CA ARG A 378 25.69 4.35 15.22
C ARG A 378 24.97 4.53 16.55
N THR A 379 24.71 5.77 16.98
CA THR A 379 23.98 6.09 18.21
C THR A 379 22.47 6.27 18.00
N ASP A 380 22.01 6.21 16.75
CA ASP A 380 20.61 6.46 16.41
C ASP A 380 19.66 5.47 17.10
N VAL A 381 18.43 5.93 17.29
CA VAL A 381 17.28 5.14 17.73
C VAL A 381 16.10 5.43 16.81
N ALA A 382 15.56 4.38 16.17
CA ALA A 382 14.39 4.50 15.31
C ALA A 382 13.10 4.36 16.15
N LEU A 383 12.31 5.44 16.23
CA LEU A 383 11.17 5.49 17.16
C LEU A 383 9.96 4.67 16.66
N PRO A 384 9.21 5.05 15.60
CA PRO A 384 8.03 4.30 15.17
C PRO A 384 8.37 2.92 14.59
N SER A 385 9.42 2.80 13.78
CA SER A 385 9.75 1.54 13.11
C SER A 385 10.33 0.46 14.04
N ASN A 386 10.72 0.82 15.27
CA ASN A 386 11.37 -0.13 16.20
C ASN A 386 11.02 0.11 17.68
N LEU A 387 11.49 1.21 18.30
CA LEU A 387 11.36 1.42 19.75
C LEU A 387 9.90 1.37 20.22
N ALA A 388 8.99 1.97 19.45
CA ALA A 388 7.58 2.07 19.78
C ALA A 388 6.88 0.71 19.91
N HIS A 389 7.28 -0.27 19.08
CA HIS A 389 6.70 -1.62 19.11
C HIS A 389 7.08 -2.35 20.39
N HIS A 390 8.37 -2.35 20.73
CA HIS A 390 8.85 -2.97 21.97
C HIS A 390 8.36 -2.23 23.22
N PHE A 391 8.44 -0.90 23.22
CA PHE A 391 7.95 -0.09 24.33
C PHE A 391 6.44 -0.27 24.52
N GLY A 392 5.69 -0.30 23.42
CA GLY A 392 4.26 -0.57 23.43
C GLY A 392 3.92 -1.95 24.00
N ALA A 393 4.71 -2.98 23.69
CA ALA A 393 4.55 -4.30 24.31
C ALA A 393 4.79 -4.27 25.83
N ILE A 394 5.83 -3.54 26.28
CA ILE A 394 6.16 -3.40 27.70
C ILE A 394 5.04 -2.68 28.48
N VAL A 395 4.45 -1.63 27.91
CA VAL A 395 3.43 -0.81 28.59
C VAL A 395 1.99 -1.23 28.27
N GLY A 396 1.79 -2.33 27.53
CA GLY A 396 0.47 -2.89 27.24
C GLY A 396 -0.35 -2.12 26.19
N THR A 397 0.31 -1.44 25.24
CA THR A 397 -0.33 -0.68 24.16
C THR A 397 -0.10 -1.27 22.76
N ALA A 398 0.70 -2.33 22.64
CA ALA A 398 0.98 -3.02 21.38
C ALA A 398 1.08 -4.54 21.58
N THR A 399 0.82 -5.32 20.52
CA THR A 399 0.90 -6.79 20.53
C THR A 399 1.57 -7.33 19.26
N SER A 400 2.25 -8.47 19.38
CA SER A 400 2.80 -9.19 18.22
C SER A 400 1.67 -9.78 17.38
N ALA A 401 1.86 -9.78 16.06
CA ALA A 401 0.98 -10.40 15.09
C ALA A 401 1.79 -10.94 13.91
N GLN A 402 1.12 -11.68 13.02
CA GLN A 402 1.70 -12.18 11.79
C GLN A 402 1.03 -11.55 10.58
N ILE A 403 1.82 -11.31 9.55
CA ILE A 403 1.37 -10.80 8.26
C ILE A 403 2.17 -11.47 7.15
N ASN A 404 1.48 -11.77 6.04
CA ASN A 404 2.12 -12.29 4.84
C ASN A 404 2.86 -11.13 4.16
N TYR A 405 4.19 -11.20 4.20
CA TYR A 405 5.07 -10.11 3.82
C TYR A 405 6.09 -10.56 2.78
N ARG A 406 6.43 -9.68 1.84
CA ARG A 406 7.51 -9.88 0.87
C ARG A 406 8.46 -8.68 0.84
N TYR A 407 9.74 -8.95 1.07
CA TYR A 407 10.82 -8.00 0.83
C TYR A 407 11.46 -8.31 -0.52
N ILE A 408 11.54 -7.33 -1.41
CA ILE A 408 12.24 -7.44 -2.68
C ILE A 408 13.37 -6.43 -2.71
N ASP A 409 14.60 -6.93 -2.81
CA ASP A 409 15.77 -6.10 -3.13
C ASP A 409 15.78 -5.84 -4.64
N ILE A 410 15.51 -4.61 -5.05
CA ILE A 410 15.44 -4.25 -6.47
C ILE A 410 16.81 -4.28 -7.16
N SER A 411 17.90 -4.28 -6.39
CA SER A 411 19.26 -4.46 -6.94
C SER A 411 19.66 -5.93 -7.13
N SER A 412 18.81 -6.86 -6.69
CA SER A 412 19.07 -8.30 -6.82
C SER A 412 18.92 -8.75 -8.27
N PRO A 413 19.80 -9.65 -8.77
CA PRO A 413 19.61 -10.32 -10.06
C PRO A 413 18.31 -11.12 -10.18
N ARG A 414 17.61 -11.34 -9.06
CA ARG A 414 16.31 -12.03 -9.01
C ARG A 414 15.11 -11.09 -8.96
N ALA A 415 15.31 -9.77 -8.95
CA ALA A 415 14.24 -8.78 -8.81
C ALA A 415 13.12 -9.00 -9.85
N GLU A 416 13.46 -9.17 -11.14
CA GLU A 416 12.49 -9.41 -12.21
C GLU A 416 11.61 -10.65 -11.95
N ILE A 417 12.23 -11.73 -11.46
CA ILE A 417 11.51 -12.98 -11.15
C ILE A 417 10.59 -12.76 -9.96
N GLU A 418 11.04 -12.11 -8.88
CA GLU A 418 10.22 -11.85 -7.70
C GLU A 418 9.05 -10.90 -8.02
N LEU A 419 9.27 -9.85 -8.82
CA LEU A 419 8.21 -8.97 -9.31
C LEU A 419 7.20 -9.72 -10.19
N SER A 420 7.69 -10.61 -11.07
CA SER A 420 6.81 -11.46 -11.89
C SER A 420 5.98 -12.42 -11.03
N ARG A 421 6.54 -12.94 -9.92
CA ARG A 421 5.79 -13.80 -8.99
C ARG A 421 4.63 -13.05 -8.34
N LEU A 422 4.87 -11.83 -7.88
CA LEU A 422 3.81 -10.97 -7.35
C LEU A 422 2.69 -10.77 -8.37
N LEU A 423 3.03 -10.49 -9.64
CA LEU A 423 2.02 -10.32 -10.70
C LEU A 423 1.21 -11.59 -10.98
N LEU A 424 1.82 -12.78 -10.89
CA LEU A 424 1.23 -14.00 -11.43
C LEU A 424 0.54 -14.89 -10.39
N TRP A 425 1.10 -15.04 -9.19
CA TRP A 425 0.57 -16.00 -8.22
C TRP A 425 0.83 -15.71 -6.75
N ASP A 426 1.88 -14.95 -6.42
CA ASP A 426 2.18 -14.62 -5.03
C ASP A 426 1.31 -13.45 -4.58
N GLN A 427 0.70 -13.59 -3.40
CA GLN A 427 -0.25 -12.60 -2.87
C GLN A 427 0.08 -12.32 -1.41
N PRO A 428 1.13 -11.55 -1.15
CA PRO A 428 1.35 -11.00 0.18
C PRO A 428 0.26 -10.00 0.53
N THR A 429 0.06 -9.79 1.83
CA THR A 429 -0.74 -8.66 2.32
C THR A 429 0.02 -7.36 2.10
N ILE A 430 1.34 -7.37 2.32
CA ILE A 430 2.23 -6.22 2.16
C ILE A 430 3.52 -6.66 1.47
N PHE A 431 4.02 -5.85 0.54
CA PHE A 431 5.38 -6.00 0.05
C PHE A 431 6.15 -4.67 0.10
N CYS A 432 7.47 -4.74 0.04
CA CYS A 432 8.30 -3.55 -0.12
C CYS A 432 9.37 -3.74 -1.21
N LEU A 433 9.70 -2.65 -1.88
CA LEU A 433 10.71 -2.60 -2.93
C LEU A 433 11.88 -1.74 -2.45
N ASN A 434 12.92 -2.36 -1.90
CA ASN A 434 14.02 -1.62 -1.28
C ASN A 434 15.32 -1.85 -2.05
N GLN A 435 16.27 -0.93 -1.93
CA GLN A 435 17.58 -1.05 -2.57
C GLN A 435 18.69 -1.12 -1.52
N VAL A 436 19.38 -2.25 -1.44
CA VAL A 436 20.56 -2.38 -0.60
C VAL A 436 21.77 -1.90 -1.39
N ALA A 437 22.44 -0.85 -0.89
CA ALA A 437 23.60 -0.30 -1.56
C ALA A 437 24.79 -1.28 -1.50
N SER A 438 24.93 -2.09 -2.56
CA SER A 438 26.19 -2.74 -2.89
C SER A 438 26.33 -3.01 -4.40
N LYS A 439 27.19 -2.19 -5.02
CA LYS A 439 28.01 -2.41 -6.23
C LYS A 439 27.48 -2.07 -7.63
N LYS A 440 26.22 -1.72 -7.85
CA LYS A 440 25.78 -1.09 -9.11
C LYS A 440 24.64 -0.11 -8.86
N SER A 441 24.71 1.09 -9.46
CA SER A 441 23.50 1.86 -9.72
C SER A 441 22.56 0.98 -10.57
N PRO A 442 21.24 1.04 -10.35
CA PRO A 442 20.30 0.33 -11.20
C PRO A 442 20.58 0.71 -12.66
N ALA A 443 20.56 -0.27 -13.56
CA ALA A 443 20.56 0.05 -14.97
C ALA A 443 19.25 0.79 -15.31
N ALA A 444 19.23 1.59 -16.38
CA ALA A 444 17.98 2.22 -16.85
C ALA A 444 16.86 1.18 -17.09
N ASP A 445 17.26 -0.06 -17.42
CA ASP A 445 16.36 -1.21 -17.56
C ASP A 445 15.68 -1.61 -16.24
N ASP A 446 16.37 -1.47 -15.09
CA ASP A 446 15.82 -1.81 -13.76
C ASP A 446 14.73 -0.80 -13.35
N GLU A 447 14.94 0.49 -13.64
CA GLU A 447 13.95 1.54 -13.36
C GLU A 447 12.69 1.36 -14.21
N LEU A 448 12.86 1.07 -15.51
CA LEU A 448 11.75 0.79 -16.41
C LEU A 448 10.98 -0.47 -16.00
N MET A 449 11.69 -1.50 -15.52
CA MET A 449 11.07 -2.73 -14.99
C MET A 449 10.18 -2.42 -13.77
N ILE A 450 10.69 -1.68 -12.80
CA ILE A 450 9.93 -1.32 -11.57
C ILE A 450 8.70 -0.50 -11.95
N LYS A 451 8.86 0.52 -12.79
CA LYS A 451 7.74 1.35 -13.26
C LYS A 451 6.68 0.52 -13.96
N ASN A 452 7.07 -0.33 -14.91
CA ASN A 452 6.14 -1.23 -15.61
C ASN A 452 5.42 -2.20 -14.67
N PHE A 453 6.11 -2.70 -13.64
CA PHE A 453 5.51 -3.53 -12.62
C PHE A 453 4.45 -2.75 -11.83
N LEU A 454 4.81 -1.58 -11.29
CA LEU A 454 3.93 -0.76 -10.46
C LEU A 454 2.70 -0.26 -11.24
N GLU A 455 2.86 0.15 -12.50
CA GLU A 455 1.74 0.52 -13.38
C GLU A 455 0.77 -0.64 -13.60
N ARG A 456 1.27 -1.87 -13.74
CA ARG A 456 0.44 -3.07 -13.93
C ARG A 456 -0.22 -3.55 -12.63
N TYR A 457 0.49 -3.41 -11.50
CA TYR A 457 0.02 -3.88 -10.20
C TYR A 457 -1.00 -2.91 -9.58
N PHE A 458 -0.81 -1.59 -9.80
CA PHE A 458 -1.67 -0.51 -9.31
C PHE A 458 -2.11 0.42 -10.45
N PRO A 459 -2.97 -0.05 -11.38
CA PRO A 459 -3.30 0.68 -12.60
C PRO A 459 -4.24 1.87 -12.39
N TRP A 460 -4.94 1.94 -11.25
CA TRP A 460 -5.92 2.98 -10.96
C TRP A 460 -5.29 4.14 -10.21
N LYS A 461 -5.50 5.36 -10.71
CA LYS A 461 -5.11 6.58 -9.99
C LYS A 461 -5.82 6.65 -8.64
N SER A 462 -5.10 7.11 -7.63
CA SER A 462 -5.68 7.49 -6.34
C SER A 462 -6.37 8.84 -6.43
N SER A 463 -7.25 9.14 -5.48
CA SER A 463 -7.87 10.46 -5.33
C SER A 463 -6.86 11.58 -5.05
N ALA A 464 -5.63 11.23 -4.66
CA ALA A 464 -4.54 12.16 -4.41
C ALA A 464 -3.76 12.54 -5.69
N GLU A 465 -4.13 12.01 -6.86
CA GLU A 465 -3.46 12.30 -8.14
C GLU A 465 -4.25 13.30 -9.00
N LEU A 466 -3.52 14.17 -9.71
CA LEU A 466 -4.05 15.13 -10.68
C LEU A 466 -4.73 14.49 -11.91
#